data_AF-X1UIF0-F1
#
_entry.id   AF-X1UIF0-F1
#
_cell.length_a   1.000
_cell.length_b   1.000
_cell.length_c   1.000
_cell.angle_alpha   90.00
_cell.angle_beta   90.00
_cell.angle_gamma   90.00
#
_symmetry.space_group_name_H-M   'P 1'
#
loop_
_entity.id
_entity.type
_entity.pdbx_description
1 polymer ?
#
loop_
_entity_poly.entity_id
_entity_poly.type
_entity_poly.pdbx_seq_one_letter_code
_entity_poly.pdbx_strand_id
1 'polypeptide(L)'
;WRAFGWNTIEIDGHNMKKILNALDEAEKVKGKPTVIITKTTKGKGVSYAEDVVGYHGIAPKDGRSGKESLDRALEDIGDPSFTKEKVDKLLKIADDYQKQVNKKIETSMPGFSRNYWWNSAKRMKVEMDATRNGFGRAIEKLGSDERIIALGADITSSIRMNKFYAEHPERRNRFLSIGIAEANMTLVASGLAKEGKIPFIGSYGVFVTGRNWDQLRTTVCYNNFNVKVADAHG
;
A
#
# COMPACT_ATOMS: atom_id res chain seq x y z
N TRP A 1 -12.64 17.29 0.44
CA TRP A 1 -13.36 16.03 0.72
C TRP A 1 -14.82 16.05 0.31
N ARG A 2 -15.65 16.98 0.82
CA ARG A 2 -17.07 17.09 0.41
C ARG A 2 -17.27 17.15 -1.11
N ALA A 3 -16.41 17.88 -1.83
CA ALA A 3 -16.43 17.93 -3.30
C ALA A 3 -16.20 16.57 -4.01
N PHE A 4 -15.58 15.60 -3.34
CA PHE A 4 -15.40 14.22 -3.82
C PHE A 4 -16.53 13.29 -3.36
N GLY A 5 -17.60 13.82 -2.76
CA GLY A 5 -18.76 13.05 -2.28
C GLY A 5 -18.59 12.41 -0.89
N TRP A 6 -17.51 12.73 -0.17
CA TRP A 6 -17.25 12.14 1.15
C TRP A 6 -18.06 12.82 2.25
N ASN A 7 -18.52 12.03 3.23
CA ASN A 7 -18.91 12.58 4.53
C ASN A 7 -17.67 13.12 5.24
N THR A 8 -17.75 14.30 5.85
CA THR A 8 -16.59 14.97 6.46
C THR A 8 -16.93 15.40 7.87
N ILE A 9 -16.21 14.85 8.84
CA ILE A 9 -16.35 15.14 10.27
C ILE A 9 -15.06 15.83 10.74
N GLU A 10 -15.16 16.99 11.38
CA GLU A 10 -14.00 17.70 11.94
C GLU A 10 -14.03 17.61 13.46
N ILE A 11 -12.93 17.18 14.06
CA ILE A 11 -12.83 17.04 15.52
C ILE A 11 -11.52 17.59 16.07
N ASP A 12 -11.53 17.86 17.37
CA ASP A 12 -10.31 17.99 18.15
C ASP A 12 -9.76 16.58 18.43
N GLY A 13 -8.57 16.30 17.91
CA GLY A 13 -7.90 15.01 18.00
C GLY A 13 -7.28 14.73 19.37
N HIS A 14 -7.33 15.68 20.30
CA HIS A 14 -6.91 15.49 21.70
C HIS A 14 -8.10 15.22 22.64
N ASN A 15 -9.31 15.08 22.09
CA ASN A 15 -10.51 14.82 22.85
C ASN A 15 -11.06 13.42 22.53
N MET A 16 -10.82 12.47 23.43
CA MET A 16 -11.23 11.06 23.24
C MET A 16 -12.74 10.91 23.03
N LYS A 17 -13.56 11.69 23.74
CA LYS A 17 -15.03 11.65 23.56
C LYS A 17 -15.43 12.08 22.15
N LYS A 18 -14.78 13.11 21.59
CA LYS A 18 -15.04 13.54 20.20
C LYS A 18 -14.56 12.50 19.18
N ILE A 19 -13.43 11.83 19.44
CA ILE A 19 -12.95 10.74 18.58
C ILE A 19 -13.97 9.60 18.54
N LEU A 20 -14.40 9.11 19.70
CA LEU A 20 -15.39 8.03 19.80
C LEU A 20 -16.71 8.42 19.11
N ASN A 21 -17.24 9.60 19.42
CA ASN A 21 -18.46 10.09 18.78
C ASN A 21 -18.33 10.18 17.25
N ALA A 22 -17.17 10.60 16.73
CA ALA A 22 -16.93 10.68 15.28
C ALA A 22 -16.88 9.31 14.62
N LEU A 23 -16.33 8.30 15.30
CA LEU A 23 -16.33 6.91 14.82
C LEU A 23 -17.77 6.35 14.80
N ASP A 24 -18.54 6.57 15.87
CA ASP A 24 -19.95 6.17 15.95
C ASP A 24 -20.81 6.84 14.86
N GLU A 25 -20.53 8.11 14.54
CA GLU A 25 -21.20 8.83 13.47
C GLU A 25 -20.77 8.28 12.09
N ALA A 26 -19.48 8.02 11.89
CA ALA A 26 -18.96 7.46 10.64
C ALA A 26 -19.58 6.10 10.31
N GLU A 27 -19.83 5.24 11.31
CA GLU A 27 -20.44 3.93 11.12
C GLU A 27 -21.90 4.01 10.64
N LYS A 28 -22.65 5.02 11.09
CA LYS A 28 -24.05 5.25 10.72
C LYS A 28 -24.20 5.73 9.28
N VAL A 29 -23.16 6.33 8.69
CA VAL A 29 -23.19 6.81 7.31
C VAL A 29 -23.03 5.64 6.33
N LYS A 30 -24.03 5.43 5.48
CA LYS A 30 -24.02 4.42 4.41
C LYS A 30 -24.00 5.09 3.03
N GLY A 31 -23.54 4.35 2.02
CA GLY A 31 -23.58 4.78 0.61
C GLY A 31 -22.52 5.81 0.19
N LYS A 32 -21.66 6.27 1.11
CA LYS A 32 -20.52 7.13 0.82
C LYS A 32 -19.39 6.92 1.84
N PRO A 33 -18.13 7.15 1.45
CA PRO A 33 -17.02 7.09 2.40
C PRO A 33 -17.05 8.27 3.38
N THR A 34 -16.45 8.07 4.56
CA THR A 34 -16.29 9.09 5.60
C THR A 34 -14.82 9.43 5.80
N VAL A 35 -14.51 10.73 5.90
CA VAL A 35 -13.22 11.24 6.36
C VAL A 35 -13.41 11.97 7.70
N ILE A 36 -12.57 11.64 8.67
CA ILE A 36 -12.49 12.35 9.95
C ILE A 36 -11.22 13.20 9.91
N ILE A 37 -11.37 14.51 9.91
CA ILE A 37 -10.27 15.47 9.94
C ILE A 37 -10.01 15.80 11.41
N THR A 38 -8.88 15.32 11.92
CA THR A 38 -8.49 15.48 13.31
C THR A 38 -7.50 16.64 13.47
N LYS A 39 -7.85 17.61 14.32
CA LYS A 39 -6.94 18.70 14.69
C LYS A 39 -6.04 18.21 15.82
N THR A 40 -4.76 18.04 15.53
CA THR A 40 -3.77 17.55 16.50
C THR A 40 -2.58 18.50 16.59
N THR A 41 -1.77 18.30 17.62
CA THR A 41 -0.52 19.01 17.87
C THR A 41 0.57 17.96 17.83
N LYS A 42 1.60 18.17 17.01
CA LYS A 42 2.71 17.22 16.90
C LYS A 42 3.45 17.19 18.25
N GLY A 43 3.83 16.00 18.72
CA GLY A 43 4.55 15.87 19.99
C GLY A 43 3.74 16.26 21.23
N LYS A 44 2.40 16.30 21.13
CA LYS A 44 1.50 16.65 22.24
C LYS A 44 1.87 15.88 23.52
N GLY A 45 2.00 16.61 24.63
CA GLY A 45 2.27 16.04 25.94
C GLY A 45 3.75 15.81 26.24
N VAL A 46 4.68 16.21 25.36
CA VAL A 46 6.13 16.19 25.62
C VAL A 46 6.65 17.61 25.53
N SER A 47 7.11 18.17 26.64
CA SER A 47 7.30 19.62 26.78
C SER A 47 8.31 20.20 25.78
N TYR A 48 9.35 19.44 25.45
CA TYR A 48 10.40 19.88 24.53
C TYR A 48 10.09 19.59 23.05
N ALA A 49 9.07 18.76 22.75
CA ALA A 49 8.74 18.31 21.40
C ALA A 49 7.37 18.78 20.91
N GLU A 50 6.49 19.26 21.81
CA GLU A 50 5.15 19.74 21.46
C GLU A 50 5.21 20.94 20.52
N ASP A 51 4.57 20.79 19.36
CA ASP A 51 4.53 21.75 18.26
C ASP A 51 5.92 22.15 17.69
N VAL A 52 6.93 21.29 17.89
CA VAL A 52 8.29 21.52 17.39
C VAL A 52 8.55 20.72 16.12
N VAL A 53 8.76 21.43 15.00
CA VAL A 53 9.07 20.82 13.69
C VAL A 53 10.33 19.96 13.75
N GLY A 54 11.35 20.41 14.49
CA GLY A 54 12.65 19.75 14.63
C GLY A 54 12.60 18.31 15.14
N TYR A 55 11.53 17.88 15.82
CA TYR A 55 11.38 16.50 16.29
C TYR A 55 10.68 15.56 15.29
N HIS A 56 10.67 15.89 13.98
CA HIS A 56 10.13 14.95 12.98
C HIS A 56 11.13 13.82 12.74
N GLY A 57 10.77 12.59 13.16
CA GLY A 57 11.63 11.42 12.96
C GLY A 57 12.89 11.41 13.83
N ILE A 58 12.95 12.23 14.88
CA ILE A 58 14.09 12.32 15.80
C ILE A 58 13.67 11.78 17.17
N ALA A 59 14.45 10.84 17.70
CA ALA A 59 14.31 10.34 19.07
C ALA A 59 14.72 11.41 20.11
N PRO A 60 14.41 11.26 21.41
CA PRO A 60 14.93 12.16 22.45
C PRO A 60 16.46 12.34 22.30
N LYS A 61 16.92 13.59 22.20
CA LYS A 61 18.32 13.90 21.85
C LYS A 61 19.30 13.52 22.95
N ASP A 62 18.85 13.61 24.20
CA ASP A 62 19.67 13.29 25.36
C ASP A 62 19.61 11.80 25.74
N GLY A 63 19.00 10.96 24.88
CA GLY A 63 18.84 9.54 25.17
C GLY A 63 17.94 9.31 26.38
N ARG A 64 18.47 8.69 27.45
CA ARG A 64 17.66 8.27 28.60
C ARG A 64 17.36 9.39 29.59
N SER A 65 18.36 10.19 29.95
CA SER A 65 18.26 11.25 30.95
C SER A 65 18.80 12.57 30.40
N GLY A 66 18.26 13.70 30.86
CA GLY A 66 18.56 15.03 30.29
C GLY A 66 17.30 15.86 30.05
N LYS A 67 17.47 17.04 29.46
CA LYS A 67 16.36 17.98 29.22
C LYS A 67 15.46 17.54 28.07
N GLU A 68 16.04 16.89 27.07
CA GLU A 68 15.36 16.38 25.87
C GLU A 68 15.45 14.85 25.84
N SER A 69 15.10 14.21 26.96
CA SER A 69 15.33 12.78 27.23
C SER A 69 14.05 11.95 27.32
N LEU A 70 14.20 10.62 27.23
CA LEU A 70 13.10 9.67 27.42
C LEU A 70 12.46 9.81 28.80
N ASP A 71 13.26 9.88 29.87
CA ASP A 71 12.75 9.98 31.24
C ASP A 71 11.93 11.27 31.39
N ARG A 72 12.40 12.39 30.81
CA ARG A 72 11.64 13.65 30.81
C ARG A 72 10.32 13.55 30.04
N ALA A 73 10.32 12.92 28.86
CA ALA A 73 9.10 12.72 28.09
C ALA A 73 8.09 11.84 28.83
N LEU A 74 8.55 10.81 29.53
CA LEU A 74 7.68 9.94 30.34
C LEU A 74 7.10 10.70 31.54
N GLU A 75 7.88 11.56 32.18
CA GLU A 75 7.39 12.47 33.23
C GLU A 75 6.32 13.43 32.70
N ASP A 76 6.54 14.05 31.53
CA ASP A 76 5.58 14.98 30.92
C ASP A 76 4.25 14.27 30.57
N ILE A 77 4.34 13.04 30.04
CA ILE A 77 3.17 12.22 29.69
C ILE A 77 2.42 11.76 30.94
N GLY A 78 3.14 11.43 32.01
CA GLY A 78 2.57 11.06 33.30
C GLY A 78 1.76 9.76 33.30
N ASP A 79 2.00 8.84 32.35
CA ASP A 79 1.30 7.55 32.27
C ASP A 79 1.92 6.55 33.27
N PRO A 80 1.17 6.13 34.32
CA PRO A 80 1.69 5.25 35.36
C PRO A 80 1.99 3.83 34.85
N SER A 81 1.51 3.47 33.65
CA SER A 81 1.77 2.17 33.05
C SER A 81 3.21 2.01 32.56
N PHE A 82 3.99 3.10 32.43
CA PHE A 82 5.39 3.09 32.01
C PHE A 82 6.34 3.13 33.21
N THR A 83 6.39 2.03 33.96
CA THR A 83 7.39 1.87 35.02
C THR A 83 8.80 1.70 34.44
N LYS A 84 9.82 1.99 35.25
CA LYS A 84 11.23 1.86 34.85
C LYS A 84 11.54 0.44 34.36
N GLU A 85 11.03 -0.58 35.03
CA GLU A 85 11.23 -1.99 34.69
C GLU A 85 10.60 -2.33 33.34
N LYS A 86 9.42 -1.78 33.06
CA LYS A 86 8.75 -1.96 31.77
C LYS A 86 9.53 -1.31 30.64
N VAL A 87 10.03 -0.09 30.87
CA VAL A 87 10.89 0.62 29.90
C VAL A 87 12.17 -0.17 29.62
N ASP A 88 12.84 -0.67 30.66
CA ASP A 88 14.04 -1.50 30.52
C ASP A 88 13.78 -2.76 29.71
N LYS A 89 12.65 -3.43 29.97
CA LYS A 89 12.24 -4.61 29.24
C LYS A 89 12.00 -4.31 27.75
N LEU A 90 11.34 -3.19 27.44
CA LEU A 90 11.08 -2.77 26.06
C LEU A 90 12.37 -2.45 25.30
N LEU A 91 13.31 -1.75 25.93
CA LEU A 91 14.63 -1.46 25.34
C LEU A 91 15.40 -2.74 25.04
N LYS A 92 15.37 -3.71 25.95
CA LYS A 92 15.98 -5.02 25.71
C LYS A 92 15.37 -5.75 24.51
N ILE A 93 14.05 -5.73 24.38
CA ILE A 93 13.36 -6.32 23.22
C ILE A 93 13.80 -5.64 21.92
N ALA A 94 13.91 -4.30 21.91
CA ALA A 94 14.36 -3.55 20.74
C ALA A 94 15.80 -3.92 20.33
N ASP A 95 16.72 -4.01 21.30
CA ASP A 95 18.11 -4.41 21.07
C ASP A 95 18.21 -5.84 20.52
N ASP A 96 17.46 -6.77 21.10
CA ASP A 96 17.45 -8.16 20.67
C ASP A 96 16.85 -8.30 19.26
N TYR A 97 15.79 -7.56 18.95
CA TYR A 97 15.20 -7.52 17.61
C TYR A 97 16.17 -6.93 16.58
N GLN A 98 16.84 -5.82 16.89
CA GLN A 98 17.80 -5.19 15.99
C GLN A 98 18.94 -6.15 15.65
N LYS A 99 19.46 -6.90 16.64
CA LYS A 99 20.47 -7.95 16.41
C LYS A 99 19.97 -9.05 15.47
N GLN A 100 18.72 -9.49 15.64
CA GLN A 100 18.11 -10.51 14.78
C GLN A 100 17.90 -10.01 13.34
N VAL A 101 17.41 -8.79 13.18
CA VAL A 101 17.19 -8.17 11.86
C VAL A 101 18.51 -7.98 11.12
N ASN A 102 19.55 -7.46 11.79
CA ASN A 102 20.88 -7.29 11.20
C ASN A 102 21.41 -8.62 10.65
N LYS A 103 21.33 -9.71 11.46
CA LYS A 103 21.75 -11.05 11.04
C LYS A 103 20.95 -11.57 9.83
N LYS A 104 19.65 -11.29 9.78
CA LYS A 104 18.78 -11.71 8.66
C LYS A 104 19.09 -10.92 7.38
N ILE A 105 19.30 -9.62 7.48
CA ILE A 105 19.67 -8.75 6.35
C ILE A 105 21.00 -9.23 5.76
N GLU A 106 22.02 -9.45 6.59
CA GLU A 106 23.33 -9.97 6.16
C GLU A 106 23.22 -11.31 5.39
N THR A 107 22.33 -12.20 5.85
CA THR A 107 22.14 -13.52 5.23
C THR A 107 21.28 -13.47 3.94
N SER A 108 20.46 -12.43 3.79
CA SER A 108 19.47 -12.31 2.70
C SER A 108 19.96 -11.49 1.51
N MET A 109 21.20 -10.99 1.54
CA MET A 109 21.81 -10.26 0.43
C MET A 109 22.09 -11.21 -0.75
N PRO A 110 21.41 -11.06 -1.91
CA PRO A 110 21.60 -11.97 -3.02
C PRO A 110 22.95 -11.73 -3.72
N GLY A 111 23.68 -12.80 -4.00
CA GLY A 111 24.70 -12.83 -5.05
C GLY A 111 24.03 -13.21 -6.37
N PHE A 112 24.02 -12.31 -7.34
CA PHE A 112 23.48 -12.62 -8.67
C PHE A 112 24.51 -13.42 -9.46
N SER A 113 24.20 -14.66 -9.82
CA SER A 113 24.95 -15.41 -10.85
C SER A 113 24.04 -15.77 -12.02
N ARG A 114 24.38 -15.17 -13.17
CA ARG A 114 24.06 -15.51 -14.57
C ARG A 114 22.82 -14.92 -15.24
N ASN A 115 23.08 -14.54 -16.49
CA ASN A 115 22.16 -14.19 -17.56
C ASN A 115 21.48 -15.43 -18.13
N TYR A 116 20.23 -15.29 -18.52
CA TYR A 116 19.46 -16.36 -19.14
C TYR A 116 19.51 -16.28 -20.67
N TRP A 117 19.71 -17.43 -21.31
CA TRP A 117 19.72 -17.61 -22.76
C TRP A 117 18.59 -18.59 -23.13
N TRP A 118 17.48 -18.12 -23.71
CA TRP A 118 16.39 -19.02 -24.14
C TRP A 118 15.83 -18.71 -25.53
N ASN A 119 16.54 -17.93 -26.35
CA ASN A 119 16.08 -17.54 -27.68
C ASN A 119 16.92 -18.10 -28.86
N SER A 120 17.40 -19.34 -28.77
CA SER A 120 18.27 -19.93 -29.81
C SER A 120 17.79 -21.27 -30.40
N ALA A 121 16.50 -21.63 -30.29
CA ALA A 121 15.96 -22.86 -30.88
C ALA A 121 15.24 -22.62 -32.23
N LYS A 122 15.59 -23.40 -33.27
CA LYS A 122 15.07 -23.37 -34.66
C LYS A 122 13.58 -23.76 -34.85
N ARG A 123 12.76 -23.86 -33.79
CA ARG A 123 11.36 -24.35 -33.86
C ARG A 123 10.26 -23.28 -33.73
N MET A 124 10.59 -21.99 -33.84
CA MET A 124 9.57 -20.94 -33.90
C MET A 124 9.08 -20.72 -35.34
N LYS A 125 8.18 -21.60 -35.82
CA LYS A 125 7.17 -21.19 -36.80
C LYS A 125 5.90 -20.89 -36.00
N VAL A 126 5.71 -19.63 -35.65
CA VAL A 126 4.53 -19.13 -34.94
C VAL A 126 3.71 -18.26 -35.89
N GLU A 127 2.40 -18.36 -35.77
CA GLU A 127 1.51 -17.38 -36.39
C GLU A 127 1.78 -16.02 -35.74
N MET A 128 2.05 -15.01 -36.57
CA MET A 128 2.35 -13.66 -36.10
C MET A 128 1.06 -12.99 -35.63
N ASP A 129 0.88 -12.93 -34.32
CA ASP A 129 -0.20 -12.20 -33.66
C ASP A 129 0.38 -11.23 -32.62
N ALA A 130 -0.25 -10.08 -32.46
CA ALA A 130 0.18 -9.11 -31.46
C ALA A 130 0.04 -9.71 -30.06
N THR A 131 1.08 -9.61 -29.23
CA THR A 131 1.12 -10.20 -27.88
C THR A 131 -0.06 -9.77 -26.99
N ARG A 132 -0.54 -8.53 -27.15
CA ARG A 132 -1.76 -8.02 -26.51
C ARG A 132 -3.01 -8.86 -26.79
N ASN A 133 -3.14 -9.44 -28.00
CA ASN A 133 -4.26 -10.31 -28.34
C ASN A 133 -4.14 -11.65 -27.61
N GLY A 134 -2.92 -12.18 -27.49
CA GLY A 134 -2.62 -13.33 -26.65
C GLY A 134 -2.97 -13.09 -25.18
N PHE A 135 -2.60 -11.93 -24.63
CA PHE A 135 -2.99 -11.52 -23.28
C PHE A 135 -4.52 -11.43 -23.12
N GLY A 136 -5.21 -10.84 -24.09
CA GLY A 136 -6.67 -10.81 -24.11
C GLY A 136 -7.32 -12.20 -24.06
N ARG A 137 -6.79 -13.16 -24.82
CA ARG A 137 -7.24 -14.58 -24.75
C ARG A 137 -6.92 -15.22 -23.39
N ALA A 138 -5.76 -14.90 -22.82
CA ALA A 138 -5.34 -15.44 -21.52
C ALA A 138 -6.24 -14.92 -20.39
N ILE A 139 -6.52 -13.62 -20.33
CA ILE A 139 -7.36 -13.04 -19.27
C ILE A 139 -8.82 -13.51 -19.37
N GLU A 140 -9.31 -13.72 -20.59
CA GLU A 140 -10.62 -14.35 -20.87
C GLU A 140 -10.70 -15.77 -20.29
N LYS A 141 -9.68 -16.61 -20.55
CA LYS A 141 -9.61 -17.97 -20.00
C LYS A 141 -9.46 -17.97 -18.47
N LEU A 142 -8.53 -17.19 -17.96
CA LEU A 142 -8.21 -17.12 -16.53
C LEU A 142 -9.37 -16.57 -15.72
N GLY A 143 -10.19 -15.67 -16.28
CA GLY A 143 -11.32 -15.05 -15.58
C GLY A 143 -12.43 -16.01 -15.10
N SER A 144 -12.34 -17.29 -15.47
CA SER A 144 -13.11 -18.38 -14.85
C SER A 144 -12.82 -18.55 -13.35
N ASP A 145 -11.62 -18.19 -12.89
CA ASP A 145 -11.30 -18.11 -11.46
C ASP A 145 -11.94 -16.85 -10.85
N GLU A 146 -12.81 -17.04 -9.86
CA GLU A 146 -13.54 -15.97 -9.19
C GLU A 146 -12.64 -15.03 -8.37
N ARG A 147 -11.41 -15.47 -8.04
CA ARG A 147 -10.42 -14.63 -7.36
C ARG A 147 -9.84 -13.58 -8.28
N ILE A 148 -9.93 -13.76 -9.61
CA ILE A 148 -9.37 -12.82 -10.57
C ILE A 148 -10.23 -11.57 -10.63
N ILE A 149 -9.58 -10.42 -10.54
CA ILE A 149 -10.21 -9.10 -10.70
C ILE A 149 -9.40 -8.33 -11.72
N ALA A 150 -10.07 -7.74 -12.71
CA ALA A 150 -9.43 -6.96 -13.75
C ALA A 150 -9.61 -5.46 -13.47
N LEU A 151 -8.52 -4.69 -13.51
CA LEU A 151 -8.53 -3.24 -13.30
C LEU A 151 -7.99 -2.55 -14.56
N GLY A 152 -8.80 -1.63 -15.11
CA GLY A 152 -8.45 -0.87 -16.30
C GLY A 152 -8.27 0.61 -16.01
N ALA A 153 -7.30 1.23 -16.69
CA ALA A 153 -7.03 2.66 -16.64
C ALA A 153 -7.50 3.40 -17.92
N ASP A 154 -8.79 3.28 -18.26
CA ASP A 154 -9.45 3.97 -19.40
C ASP A 154 -8.98 3.57 -20.82
N ILE A 155 -8.05 2.61 -20.94
CA ILE A 155 -7.55 2.09 -22.22
C ILE A 155 -7.81 0.59 -22.40
N THR A 156 -8.86 0.09 -21.75
CA THR A 156 -9.20 -1.34 -21.62
C THR A 156 -9.27 -2.11 -22.94
N SER A 157 -9.84 -1.51 -23.99
CA SER A 157 -9.95 -2.14 -25.32
C SER A 157 -8.61 -2.21 -26.05
N SER A 158 -7.74 -1.22 -25.83
CA SER A 158 -6.43 -1.10 -26.47
C SER A 158 -5.46 -2.20 -26.01
N ILE A 159 -5.53 -2.55 -24.73
CA ILE A 159 -4.77 -3.64 -24.09
C ILE A 159 -5.51 -4.99 -24.11
N ARG A 160 -6.68 -5.06 -24.78
CA ARG A 160 -7.51 -6.28 -24.90
C ARG A 160 -8.06 -6.85 -23.58
N MET A 161 -8.08 -6.07 -22.49
CA MET A 161 -8.71 -6.48 -21.23
C MET A 161 -10.23 -6.53 -21.29
N ASN A 162 -10.85 -5.89 -22.29
CA ASN A 162 -12.30 -5.97 -22.49
C ASN A 162 -12.78 -7.41 -22.73
N LYS A 163 -11.90 -8.29 -23.24
CA LYS A 163 -12.17 -9.72 -23.39
C LYS A 163 -12.50 -10.43 -22.07
N PHE A 164 -12.10 -9.86 -20.93
CA PHE A 164 -12.45 -10.40 -19.61
C PHE A 164 -13.96 -10.51 -19.41
N TYR A 165 -14.76 -9.56 -19.94
CA TYR A 165 -16.21 -9.52 -19.74
C TYR A 165 -17.03 -9.52 -21.04
N ALA A 166 -16.42 -9.42 -22.22
CA ALA A 166 -17.15 -9.28 -23.49
C ALA A 166 -18.05 -10.50 -23.79
N GLU A 167 -17.49 -11.71 -23.75
CA GLU A 167 -18.23 -12.98 -23.91
C GLU A 167 -18.74 -13.53 -22.55
N HIS A 168 -18.45 -12.82 -21.46
CA HIS A 168 -18.74 -13.21 -20.09
C HIS A 168 -19.30 -12.03 -19.28
N PRO A 169 -20.52 -11.55 -19.61
CA PRO A 169 -21.08 -10.34 -18.99
C PRO A 169 -21.22 -10.44 -17.47
N GLU A 170 -21.37 -11.65 -16.93
CA GLU A 170 -21.41 -11.91 -15.49
C GLU A 170 -20.15 -11.46 -14.76
N ARG A 171 -19.01 -11.36 -15.45
CA ARG A 171 -17.72 -10.92 -14.88
C ARG A 171 -17.58 -9.40 -14.81
N ARG A 172 -18.54 -8.64 -15.33
CA ARG A 172 -18.53 -7.17 -15.30
C ARG A 172 -18.44 -6.63 -13.86
N ASN A 173 -19.00 -7.35 -12.89
CA ASN A 173 -18.90 -7.03 -11.46
C ASN A 173 -17.47 -7.18 -10.87
N ARG A 174 -16.56 -7.89 -11.55
CA ARG A 174 -15.15 -8.09 -11.20
C ARG A 174 -14.20 -7.35 -12.15
N PHE A 175 -14.74 -6.45 -12.97
CA PHE A 175 -13.97 -5.50 -13.75
C PHE A 175 -14.13 -4.11 -13.16
N LEU A 176 -13.02 -3.50 -12.71
CA LEU A 176 -13.02 -2.17 -12.11
C LEU A 176 -12.36 -1.17 -13.07
N SER A 177 -13.13 -0.16 -13.48
CA SER A 177 -12.55 1.00 -14.18
C SER A 177 -12.05 1.99 -13.14
N ILE A 178 -10.74 2.25 -13.14
CA ILE A 178 -10.10 3.18 -12.20
C ILE A 178 -9.88 4.57 -12.83
N GLY A 179 -10.23 4.73 -14.11
CA GLY A 179 -9.94 5.95 -14.89
C GLY A 179 -8.45 6.14 -15.11
N ILE A 180 -8.05 7.36 -15.50
CA ILE A 180 -6.64 7.70 -15.76
C ILE A 180 -5.91 7.95 -14.43
N ALA A 181 -5.67 6.88 -13.66
CA ALA A 181 -5.08 6.94 -12.33
C ALA A 181 -4.25 5.68 -12.00
N GLU A 182 -3.16 5.44 -12.73
CA GLU A 182 -2.34 4.22 -12.63
C GLU A 182 -1.75 3.99 -11.23
N ALA A 183 -1.35 5.06 -10.55
CA ALA A 183 -0.87 5.00 -9.17
C ALA A 183 -1.96 4.46 -8.22
N ASN A 184 -3.17 5.02 -8.30
CA ASN A 184 -4.30 4.57 -7.51
C ASN A 184 -4.73 3.13 -7.88
N MET A 185 -4.73 2.79 -9.17
CA MET A 185 -5.03 1.43 -9.65
C MET A 185 -4.09 0.40 -9.01
N THR A 186 -2.81 0.73 -8.87
CA THR A 186 -1.82 -0.16 -8.25
C THR A 186 -2.07 -0.35 -6.76
N LEU A 187 -2.46 0.72 -6.04
CA LEU A 187 -2.83 0.64 -4.63
C LEU A 187 -4.10 -0.18 -4.39
N VAL A 188 -5.13 0.03 -5.23
CA VAL A 188 -6.37 -0.76 -5.17
C VAL A 188 -6.05 -2.23 -5.45
N ALA A 189 -5.23 -2.53 -6.45
CA ALA A 189 -4.79 -3.89 -6.72
C ALA A 189 -4.03 -4.49 -5.54
N SER A 190 -3.10 -3.76 -4.93
CA SER A 190 -2.39 -4.19 -3.73
C SER A 190 -3.34 -4.56 -2.59
N GLY A 191 -4.35 -3.71 -2.31
CA GLY A 191 -5.40 -4.00 -1.33
C GLY A 191 -6.21 -5.26 -1.66
N LEU A 192 -6.62 -5.43 -2.93
CA LEU A 192 -7.32 -6.64 -3.37
C LEU A 192 -6.46 -7.90 -3.22
N ALA A 193 -5.17 -7.83 -3.55
CA ALA A 193 -4.24 -8.93 -3.39
C ALA A 193 -4.07 -9.33 -1.92
N LYS A 194 -4.04 -8.35 -1.01
CA LYS A 194 -4.02 -8.58 0.45
C LYS A 194 -5.26 -9.33 0.92
N GLU A 195 -6.43 -9.03 0.37
CA GLU A 195 -7.70 -9.73 0.66
C GLU A 195 -7.85 -11.07 -0.11
N GLY A 196 -6.76 -11.63 -0.65
CA GLY A 196 -6.73 -12.95 -1.29
C GLY A 196 -7.22 -13.00 -2.74
N LYS A 197 -7.45 -11.84 -3.37
CA LYS A 197 -7.76 -11.76 -4.81
C LYS A 197 -6.50 -11.81 -5.66
N ILE A 198 -6.67 -12.02 -6.96
CA ILE A 198 -5.59 -12.03 -7.95
C ILE A 198 -5.87 -10.89 -8.95
N PRO A 199 -5.45 -9.66 -8.62
CA PRO A 199 -5.71 -8.50 -9.47
C PRO A 199 -4.79 -8.49 -10.70
N PHE A 200 -5.40 -8.22 -11.85
CA PHE A 200 -4.72 -7.89 -13.11
C PHE A 200 -4.92 -6.41 -13.38
N ILE A 201 -3.84 -5.63 -13.33
CA ILE A 201 -3.85 -4.23 -13.73
C ILE A 201 -3.32 -4.10 -15.16
N GLY A 202 -3.89 -3.18 -15.94
CA GLY A 202 -3.44 -2.95 -17.30
C GLY A 202 -3.46 -1.49 -17.74
N SER A 203 -2.34 -1.05 -18.32
CA SER A 203 -2.18 0.26 -18.96
C SER A 203 -1.15 0.16 -20.11
N TYR A 204 -0.73 1.27 -20.70
CA TYR A 204 0.40 1.28 -21.65
C TYR A 204 1.72 1.11 -20.92
N GLY A 205 2.71 0.50 -21.59
CA GLY A 205 4.01 0.18 -21.00
C GLY A 205 4.67 1.40 -20.35
N VAL A 206 4.65 2.55 -21.03
CA VAL A 206 5.18 3.82 -20.51
C VAL A 206 4.47 4.30 -19.23
N PHE A 207 3.16 4.08 -19.10
CA PHE A 207 2.39 4.54 -17.95
C PHE A 207 2.51 3.59 -16.76
N VAL A 208 2.51 2.27 -17.01
CA VAL A 208 2.61 1.26 -15.93
C VAL A 208 4.02 1.11 -15.37
N THR A 209 5.03 1.65 -16.06
CA THR A 209 6.41 1.70 -15.57
C THR A 209 6.76 3.08 -15.01
N GLY A 210 6.20 4.15 -15.56
CA GLY A 210 6.51 5.51 -15.12
C GLY A 210 5.63 6.03 -13.98
N ARG A 211 4.29 5.94 -14.11
CA ARG A 211 3.37 6.69 -13.24
C ARG A 211 3.15 6.08 -11.86
N ASN A 212 3.29 4.77 -11.74
CA ASN A 212 3.02 3.99 -10.54
C ASN A 212 4.25 3.23 -10.02
N TRP A 213 5.45 3.63 -10.44
CA TRP A 213 6.71 2.98 -10.07
C TRP A 213 6.87 2.82 -8.55
N ASP A 214 6.60 3.90 -7.81
CA ASP A 214 6.74 3.88 -6.35
C ASP A 214 5.72 2.94 -5.70
N GLN A 215 4.48 2.91 -6.18
CA GLN A 215 3.44 2.01 -5.67
C GLN A 215 3.78 0.54 -5.96
N LEU A 216 4.35 0.24 -7.13
CA LEU A 216 4.86 -1.10 -7.44
C LEU A 216 5.96 -1.50 -6.47
N ARG A 217 6.97 -0.65 -6.28
CA ARG A 217 8.11 -0.93 -5.41
C ARG A 217 7.68 -1.09 -3.93
N THR A 218 7.03 -0.07 -3.37
CA THR A 218 6.81 0.04 -1.92
C THR A 218 5.56 -0.68 -1.45
N THR A 219 4.54 -0.78 -2.30
CA THR A 219 3.25 -1.34 -1.88
C THR A 219 3.04 -2.75 -2.42
N VAL A 220 3.49 -3.08 -3.63
CA VAL A 220 3.35 -4.44 -4.18
C VAL A 220 4.55 -5.31 -3.80
N CYS A 221 5.76 -4.92 -4.20
CA CYS A 221 6.95 -5.77 -4.05
C CYS A 221 7.39 -5.93 -2.60
N TYR A 222 7.45 -4.86 -1.80
CA TYR A 222 7.85 -4.96 -0.38
C TYR A 222 6.91 -5.84 0.45
N ASN A 223 5.62 -5.89 0.08
CA ASN A 223 4.64 -6.74 0.75
C ASN A 223 4.49 -8.13 0.12
N ASN A 224 5.27 -8.45 -0.93
CA ASN A 224 5.17 -9.70 -1.70
C ASN A 224 3.75 -10.00 -2.22
N PHE A 225 3.01 -8.97 -2.63
CA PHE A 225 1.64 -9.16 -3.10
C PHE A 225 1.56 -9.69 -4.52
N ASN A 226 0.61 -10.60 -4.75
CA ASN A 226 0.39 -11.25 -6.04
C ASN A 226 -0.43 -10.36 -6.99
N VAL A 227 0.17 -9.30 -7.51
CA VAL A 227 -0.42 -8.43 -8.53
C VAL A 227 0.15 -8.77 -9.90
N LYS A 228 -0.73 -8.96 -10.88
CA LYS A 228 -0.32 -9.17 -12.28
C LYS A 228 -0.38 -7.85 -13.02
N VAL A 229 0.76 -7.43 -13.54
CA VAL A 229 0.89 -6.20 -14.33
C VAL A 229 0.97 -6.59 -15.79
N ALA A 230 0.07 -6.06 -16.61
CA ALA A 230 0.07 -6.25 -18.04
C ALA A 230 0.21 -4.89 -18.73
N ASP A 231 1.03 -4.84 -19.77
CA ASP A 231 1.18 -3.68 -20.62
C ASP A 231 0.99 -4.02 -22.10
N ALA A 232 0.76 -2.97 -22.89
CA ALA A 232 0.87 -3.02 -24.34
C ALA A 232 1.46 -1.69 -24.83
N HIS A 233 1.83 -1.65 -26.12
CA HIS A 233 2.41 -0.48 -26.78
C HIS A 233 3.73 -0.02 -26.15
N GLY A 234 4.58 -0.98 -25.78
CA GLY A 234 5.98 -0.79 -25.40
C GLY A 234 6.93 -1.22 -26.50
#